data_AF-A0A383AGM2-F1
#
_entry.id   AF-A0A383AGM2-F1
#
_cell.length_a   1.000
_cell.length_b   1.000
_cell.length_c   1.000
_cell.angle_alpha   90.00
_cell.angle_beta   90.00
_cell.angle_gamma   90.00
#
_symmetry.space_group_name_H-M   'P 1'
#
loop_
_entity.id
_entity.type
_entity.pdbx_description
1 polymer ?
#
loop_
_entity_poly.entity_id
_entity_poly.type
_entity_poly.pdbx_seq_one_letter_code
_entity_poly.pdbx_strand_id
1 'polypeptide(L)'
;MAHISFFALISLLLTISQVSDAWSLPPCDSGRENAWHNCQGTWTSPNHAEYSGEWKDDKRHGQGTITWPDGQKYVGTWKNDRRHGHGTHARPDGLKYVGEFKD
;
A
#
# COMPACT_ATOMS: atom_id res chain seq x y z
N MET A 1 -17.65 -4.79 51.63
CA MET A 1 -18.88 -4.67 50.83
C MET A 1 -18.50 -3.88 49.58
N ALA A 2 -18.16 -4.55 48.47
CA ALA A 2 -19.06 -4.82 47.32
C ALA A 2 -19.77 -3.52 46.88
N HIS A 3 -19.50 -2.93 45.72
CA HIS A 3 -19.70 -3.49 44.39
C HIS A 3 -18.73 -2.90 43.35
N ILE A 4 -18.19 -3.78 42.52
CA ILE A 4 -17.43 -3.49 41.30
C ILE A 4 -18.42 -3.00 40.24
N SER A 5 -18.24 -1.78 39.72
CA SER A 5 -18.99 -1.29 38.56
C SER A 5 -18.12 -1.38 37.32
N PHE A 6 -18.39 -2.38 36.50
CA PHE A 6 -17.58 -2.84 35.36
C PHE A 6 -17.74 -1.96 34.09
N PHE A 7 -18.14 -0.69 34.22
CA PHE A 7 -18.56 0.15 33.09
C PHE A 7 -17.71 1.41 32.84
N ALA A 8 -16.50 1.51 33.41
CA ALA A 8 -15.63 2.68 33.22
C ALA A 8 -14.25 2.36 32.63
N LEU A 9 -14.07 1.20 31.99
CA LEU A 9 -12.83 0.86 31.25
C LEU A 9 -13.00 0.79 29.73
N ILE A 10 -14.21 1.05 29.21
CA ILE A 10 -14.51 1.08 27.76
C ILE A 10 -14.81 2.52 27.31
N SER A 11 -14.03 3.51 27.79
CA SER A 11 -14.13 4.89 27.32
C SER A 11 -12.76 5.59 27.18
N LEU A 12 -11.68 4.81 27.00
CA LEU A 12 -10.35 5.34 26.69
C LEU A 12 -9.67 4.57 25.54
N LEU A 13 -10.43 4.24 24.49
CA LEU A 13 -9.92 3.64 23.25
C LEU A 13 -10.61 4.22 21.99
N LEU A 14 -11.02 5.49 22.01
CA LEU A 14 -11.74 6.09 20.87
C LEU A 14 -11.16 7.41 20.36
N THR A 15 -9.93 7.79 20.75
CA THR A 15 -9.26 8.99 20.20
C THR A 15 -7.97 8.71 19.43
N ILE A 16 -7.61 7.44 19.17
CA ILE A 16 -6.50 7.12 18.25
C ILE A 16 -7.02 6.84 16.82
N SER A 17 -8.27 7.16 16.51
CA SER A 17 -8.81 6.95 15.17
C SER A 17 -8.63 8.14 14.23
N GLN A 18 -7.91 9.21 14.61
CA GLN A 18 -7.76 10.42 13.77
C GLN A 18 -6.31 10.85 13.51
N VAL A 19 -5.30 10.09 13.93
CA VAL A 19 -3.87 10.45 13.70
C VAL A 19 -3.29 9.83 12.42
N SER A 20 -4.01 8.96 11.71
CA SER A 20 -3.51 8.33 10.47
C SER A 20 -3.54 9.24 9.24
N ASP A 21 -4.36 10.29 9.24
CA ASP A 21 -4.75 10.96 7.99
C ASP A 21 -3.80 12.10 7.58
N ALA A 22 -2.79 12.38 8.41
CA ALA A 22 -1.78 13.42 8.15
C ALA A 22 -0.45 12.89 7.56
N TRP A 23 -0.31 11.56 7.42
CA TRP A 23 0.92 10.92 6.95
C TRP A 23 0.75 10.17 5.62
N SER A 24 -0.44 10.17 5.03
CA SER A 24 -0.72 9.55 3.73
C SER A 24 -0.48 10.53 2.58
N LEU A 25 0.03 10.01 1.46
CA LEU A 25 0.18 10.80 0.23
C LEU A 25 -1.19 11.16 -0.36
N PRO A 26 -1.32 12.33 -1.02
CA PRO A 26 -2.56 12.70 -1.70
C PRO A 26 -2.90 11.71 -2.83
N PRO A 27 -4.17 11.60 -3.24
CA PRO A 27 -4.54 10.79 -4.39
C PRO A 27 -3.93 11.35 -5.68
N CYS A 28 -3.50 10.48 -6.59
CA CYS A 28 -3.03 10.89 -7.92
C CYS A 28 -4.19 11.48 -8.74
N ASP A 29 -3.97 12.63 -9.37
CA ASP A 29 -4.95 13.32 -10.22
C ASP A 29 -4.71 12.95 -11.69
N SER A 30 -5.45 11.97 -12.20
CA SER A 30 -5.27 11.43 -13.56
C SER A 30 -5.54 12.41 -14.70
N GLY A 31 -5.97 13.65 -14.42
CA GLY A 31 -6.34 14.65 -15.41
C GLY A 31 -5.32 15.77 -15.68
N ARG A 32 -4.15 15.77 -15.03
CA ARG A 32 -3.17 16.87 -15.17
C ARG A 32 -1.77 16.39 -15.56
N GLU A 33 -0.97 17.31 -16.10
CA GLU A 33 0.47 17.13 -16.24
C GLU A 33 1.10 16.86 -14.86
N ASN A 34 2.01 15.88 -14.76
CA ASN A 34 2.61 15.38 -13.51
C ASN A 34 1.61 14.75 -12.52
N ALA A 35 0.54 14.12 -13.04
CA ALA A 35 -0.48 13.38 -12.30
C ALA A 35 0.06 12.38 -11.25
N TRP A 36 1.23 11.80 -11.52
CA TRP A 36 1.82 10.70 -10.76
C TRP A 36 3.07 11.13 -9.99
N HIS A 37 3.04 12.32 -9.40
CA HIS A 37 4.12 12.87 -8.61
C HIS A 37 3.75 12.97 -7.12
N ASN A 38 4.47 12.24 -6.27
CA ASN A 38 4.31 12.21 -4.80
C ASN A 38 2.84 12.02 -4.39
N CYS A 39 2.23 10.96 -4.91
CA CYS A 39 0.82 10.66 -4.71
C CYS A 39 0.60 9.15 -4.56
N GLN A 40 -0.61 8.76 -4.17
CA GLN A 40 -1.05 7.37 -4.12
C GLN A 40 -2.17 7.14 -5.13
N GLY A 41 -2.08 6.06 -5.91
CA GLY A 41 -3.05 5.81 -6.96
C GLY A 41 -2.98 4.41 -7.55
N THR A 42 -4.02 4.09 -8.30
CA THR A 42 -4.15 2.81 -8.99
C THR A 42 -4.02 3.02 -10.50
N TRP A 43 -3.17 2.22 -11.14
CA TRP A 43 -2.96 2.22 -12.57
C TRP A 43 -3.13 0.82 -13.14
N THR A 44 -3.86 0.72 -14.24
CA THR A 44 -4.05 -0.52 -14.99
C THR A 44 -3.29 -0.42 -16.31
N SER A 45 -2.37 -1.36 -16.53
CA SER A 45 -1.62 -1.46 -17.78
C SER A 45 -2.50 -1.95 -18.94
N PRO A 46 -2.08 -1.74 -20.20
CA PRO A 46 -2.74 -2.36 -21.37
C PRO A 46 -2.78 -3.89 -21.32
N ASN A 47 -1.85 -4.51 -20.59
CA ASN A 47 -1.81 -5.95 -20.38
C ASN A 47 -2.68 -6.41 -19.20
N HIS A 48 -3.53 -5.55 -18.62
CA HIS A 48 -4.38 -5.84 -17.45
C HIS A 48 -3.63 -6.14 -16.14
N ALA A 49 -2.33 -5.85 -16.05
CA ALA A 49 -1.66 -5.77 -14.75
C ALA A 49 -2.13 -4.51 -14.02
N GLU A 50 -2.46 -4.65 -12.74
CA GLU A 50 -2.96 -3.57 -11.89
C GLU A 50 -1.93 -3.26 -10.81
N TYR A 51 -1.52 -2.00 -10.71
CA TYR A 51 -0.71 -1.50 -9.61
C TYR A 51 -1.53 -0.57 -8.73
N SER A 52 -1.46 -0.74 -7.42
CA SER A 52 -2.00 0.18 -6.41
C SER A 52 -0.90 0.50 -5.41
N GLY A 53 -0.51 1.76 -5.31
CA GLY A 53 0.58 2.17 -4.42
C GLY A 53 1.01 3.61 -4.62
N GLU A 54 2.17 3.93 -4.07
CA GLU A 54 2.75 5.26 -4.16
C GLU A 54 3.44 5.47 -5.51
N TRP A 55 3.45 6.73 -5.92
CA TRP A 55 4.00 7.21 -7.18
C TRP A 55 4.86 8.44 -6.95
N LYS A 56 5.96 8.51 -7.68
CA LYS A 56 6.89 9.62 -7.67
C LYS A 56 7.48 9.79 -9.05
N ASP A 57 7.39 11.01 -9.60
CA ASP A 57 7.94 11.36 -10.90
C ASP A 57 7.52 10.38 -12.01
N ASP A 58 6.22 10.06 -12.06
CA ASP A 58 5.58 9.11 -12.99
C ASP A 58 6.06 7.65 -12.87
N LYS A 59 6.70 7.30 -11.76
CA LYS A 59 7.21 5.94 -11.48
C LYS A 59 6.62 5.39 -10.20
N ARG A 60 6.44 4.07 -10.17
CA ARG A 60 6.11 3.34 -8.93
C ARG A 60 7.22 3.56 -7.92
N HIS A 61 6.83 3.94 -6.71
CA HIS A 61 7.73 4.26 -5.61
C HIS A 61 7.10 3.82 -4.29
N GLY A 62 7.87 3.85 -3.19
CA GLY A 62 7.32 3.64 -1.85
C GLY A 62 6.68 2.26 -1.68
N GLN A 63 5.59 2.16 -0.93
CA GLN A 63 4.85 0.90 -0.81
C GLN A 63 3.86 0.73 -1.96
N GLY A 64 3.76 -0.50 -2.47
CA GLY A 64 2.82 -0.80 -3.54
C GLY A 64 2.54 -2.28 -3.73
N THR A 65 1.37 -2.54 -4.30
CA THR A 65 0.94 -3.87 -4.73
C THR A 65 0.78 -3.88 -6.23
N ILE A 66 1.35 -4.87 -6.91
CA ILE A 66 1.03 -5.17 -8.31
C ILE A 66 0.41 -6.56 -8.39
N THR A 67 -0.66 -6.68 -9.16
CA THR A 67 -1.29 -7.94 -9.53
C THR A 67 -1.16 -8.10 -11.03
N TRP A 68 -0.62 -9.23 -11.46
CA TRP A 68 -0.50 -9.58 -12.87
C TRP A 68 -1.71 -10.40 -13.33
N PRO A 69 -2.03 -10.40 -14.65
CA PRO A 69 -3.20 -11.12 -15.19
C PRO A 69 -3.15 -12.64 -14.97
N ASP A 70 -1.95 -13.19 -14.84
CA ASP A 70 -1.72 -14.60 -14.54
C ASP A 70 -1.99 -14.95 -13.06
N GLY A 71 -2.38 -13.96 -12.25
CA GLY A 71 -2.66 -14.09 -10.83
C GLY A 71 -1.43 -14.00 -9.93
N GLN A 72 -0.23 -13.78 -10.49
CA GLN A 72 0.92 -13.43 -9.66
C GLN A 72 0.65 -12.11 -8.94
N LYS A 73 1.24 -11.94 -7.75
CA LYS A 73 1.10 -10.73 -6.96
C LYS A 73 2.40 -10.38 -6.26
N TYR A 74 2.79 -9.11 -6.31
CA TYR A 74 3.89 -8.60 -5.49
C TYR A 74 3.38 -7.50 -4.57
N VAL A 75 3.75 -7.57 -3.29
CA VAL A 75 3.47 -6.56 -2.26
C VAL A 75 4.80 -6.19 -1.63
N GLY A 76 5.20 -4.93 -1.72
CA GLY A 76 6.46 -4.49 -1.13
C GLY A 76 6.89 -3.10 -1.56
N THR A 77 8.17 -2.83 -1.36
CA THR A 77 8.72 -1.50 -1.67
C THR A 77 9.08 -1.38 -3.15
N TRP A 78 8.91 -0.19 -3.69
CA TRP A 78 9.20 0.16 -5.08
C TRP A 78 10.17 1.33 -5.13
N LYS A 79 11.04 1.32 -6.13
CA LYS A 79 11.95 2.42 -6.43
C LYS A 79 12.12 2.54 -7.93
N ASN A 80 11.64 3.63 -8.52
CA ASN A 80 11.80 3.93 -9.93
C ASN A 80 11.33 2.77 -10.83
N ASP A 81 10.09 2.31 -10.60
CA ASP A 81 9.44 1.19 -11.30
C ASP A 81 9.98 -0.22 -11.03
N ARG A 82 10.96 -0.35 -10.14
CA ARG A 82 11.56 -1.63 -9.76
C ARG A 82 11.16 -2.02 -8.35
N ARG A 83 11.02 -3.33 -8.12
CA ARG A 83 10.83 -3.91 -6.79
C ARG A 83 12.10 -3.68 -5.97
N HIS A 84 11.96 -3.21 -4.75
CA HIS A 84 13.06 -2.83 -3.90
C HIS A 84 12.80 -3.23 -2.44
N GLY A 85 13.86 -3.31 -1.63
CA GLY A 85 13.77 -3.60 -0.20
C GLY A 85 12.97 -4.86 0.10
N HIS A 86 12.28 -4.88 1.24
CA HIS A 86 11.48 -6.02 1.62
C HIS A 86 10.17 -6.12 0.82
N GLY A 87 9.82 -7.34 0.42
CA GLY A 87 8.53 -7.62 -0.22
C GLY A 87 8.16 -9.10 -0.22
N THR A 88 6.95 -9.37 -0.68
CA THR A 88 6.40 -10.71 -0.90
C THR A 88 5.98 -10.84 -2.36
N HIS A 89 6.55 -11.80 -3.07
CA HIS A 89 6.10 -12.23 -4.40
C HIS A 89 5.36 -13.55 -4.28
N ALA A 90 4.09 -13.57 -4.62
CA ALA A 90 3.22 -14.74 -4.55
C ALA A 90 2.80 -15.19 -5.96
N ARG A 91 2.80 -16.50 -6.16
CA ARG A 91 2.27 -17.16 -7.35
C ARG A 91 0.86 -17.72 -7.09
N PRO A 92 0.06 -17.95 -8.15
CA PRO A 92 -1.29 -18.52 -8.02
C PRO A 92 -1.31 -19.92 -7.40
N ASP A 93 -0.23 -20.69 -7.56
CA ASP A 93 -0.04 -22.03 -6.98
C ASP A 93 0.23 -22.00 -5.47
N GLY A 94 0.26 -20.82 -4.85
CA GLY A 94 0.49 -20.62 -3.43
C GLY A 94 1.96 -20.51 -3.04
N LEU A 95 2.90 -20.71 -3.98
CA LEU A 95 4.33 -20.49 -3.72
C LEU A 95 4.60 -19.00 -3.49
N LYS A 96 5.32 -18.68 -2.41
CA LYS A 96 5.66 -17.31 -2.03
C LYS A 96 7.15 -17.18 -1.77
N TYR A 97 7.73 -16.11 -2.28
CA TYR A 97 9.02 -15.63 -1.86
C TYR A 97 8.82 -14.40 -0.98
N VAL A 98 9.43 -14.40 0.21
CA VAL A 98 9.44 -13.28 1.16
C VAL A 98 10.89 -12.93 1.43
N GLY A 99 11.30 -11.70 1.14
CA GLY A 99 12.70 -11.34 1.26
C GLY A 99 13.04 -9.99 0.64
N GLU A 100 14.34 -9.79 0.42
CA GLU A 100 14.90 -8.56 -0.12
C GLU A 100 14.93 -8.57 -1.65
N PHE A 101 14.53 -7.45 -2.25
CA PHE A 101 14.56 -7.18 -3.68
C PHE A 101 15.53 -6.02 -3.93
N LYS A 102 16.45 -6.18 -4.89
CA LYS A 102 17.47 -5.18 -5.21
C LYS A 102 17.59 -5.05 -6.72
N ASP A 103 16.64 -4.35 -7.34
CA ASP A 103 16.73 -3.93 -8.74
C ASP A 103 16.71 -2.39 -8.85
#